data_AF-A0A9X8YLB6-F1
#
_entry.id   AF-A0A9X8YLB6-F1
#
_cell.length_a   1.000
_cell.length_b   1.000
_cell.length_c   1.000
_cell.angle_alpha   90.00
_cell.angle_beta   90.00
_cell.angle_gamma   90.00
#
_symmetry.space_group_name_H-M   'P 1'
#
loop_
_entity.id
_entity.type
_entity.pdbx_description
1 polymer ?
#
loop_
_entity_poly.entity_id
_entity_poly.type
_entity_poly.pdbx_seq_one_letter_code
_entity_poly.pdbx_strand_id
1 'polypeptide(L)' 'GHGTDNPWDEAVQLVLPSLFLPLDIPEDMHTARLTSSERHRIVERVIRRVNERIPVAYLTNKAWFCGMEFYVDERVLV' A
#
# COMPACT_ATOMS: atom_id res chain seq x y z
N GLY A 1 10.72 -8.84 -9.11
CA GLY A 1 10.26 -8.87 -10.50
C GLY A 1 8.75 -9.01 -10.51
N HIS A 2 8.06 -7.96 -10.99
CA HIS A 2 6.67 -7.54 -10.74
C HIS A 2 6.47 -6.72 -9.46
N GLY A 3 6.69 -5.40 -9.55
CA GLY A 3 5.87 -4.43 -8.83
C GLY A 3 6.59 -3.35 -8.02
N THR A 4 7.59 -3.72 -7.21
CA THR A 4 8.41 -2.80 -6.41
C THR A 4 9.76 -3.46 -6.18
N ASP A 5 10.84 -2.91 -6.74
CA ASP A 5 12.20 -3.47 -6.60
C ASP A 5 12.78 -3.30 -5.18
N ASN A 6 12.01 -2.69 -4.27
CA ASN A 6 12.39 -2.38 -2.91
C ASN A 6 11.26 -2.74 -1.92
N PRO A 7 11.52 -3.58 -0.89
CA PRO A 7 10.55 -3.88 0.18
C PRO A 7 10.01 -2.62 0.88
N TRP A 8 10.81 -1.54 0.92
CA TRP A 8 10.37 -0.26 1.46
C TRP A 8 9.24 0.35 0.63
N ASP A 9 9.39 0.38 -0.70
CA ASP A 9 8.38 0.96 -1.59
C ASP A 9 7.08 0.16 -1.52
N GLU A 10 7.18 -1.17 -1.39
CA GLU A 10 6.01 -2.03 -1.17
C GLU A 10 5.30 -1.69 0.15
N ALA A 11 6.06 -1.48 1.23
CA ALA A 11 5.51 -1.09 2.53
C ALA A 11 4.84 0.28 2.45
N VAL A 12 5.45 1.26 1.78
CA VAL A 12 4.90 2.61 1.58
C VAL A 12 3.59 2.53 0.77
N GLN A 13 3.58 1.78 -0.33
CA GLN A 13 2.40 1.58 -1.17
C GLN A 13 1.28 0.79 -0.47
N LEU A 14 1.60 -0.02 0.54
CA LEU A 14 0.59 -0.70 1.35
C LEU A 14 0.06 0.23 2.46
N VAL A 15 0.94 0.88 3.20
CA VAL A 15 0.59 1.62 4.42
C VAL A 15 -0.11 2.93 4.11
N LEU A 16 0.47 3.80 3.27
CA LEU A 16 -0.08 5.14 3.05
C LEU A 16 -1.47 5.11 2.40
N PRO A 17 -1.71 4.33 1.32
CA PRO A 17 -3.03 4.26 0.73
C PRO A 17 -4.08 3.61 1.65
N SER A 18 -3.66 2.71 2.54
CA SER A 18 -4.57 2.10 3.54
C SER A 18 -5.06 3.11 4.60
N LEU A 19 -4.29 4.18 4.79
CA LEU A 19 -4.61 5.33 5.63
C LEU A 19 -5.23 6.50 4.85
N PHE A 20 -5.49 6.32 3.55
CA PHE A 20 -5.95 7.39 2.64
C PHE A 20 -4.98 8.57 2.55
N LEU A 21 -3.69 8.30 2.72
CA LEU A 21 -2.61 9.27 2.55
C LEU A 21 -2.02 9.18 1.15
N PRO A 22 -1.55 10.31 0.58
CA PRO A 22 -0.84 10.28 -0.69
C PRO A 22 0.55 9.65 -0.50
N LEU A 23 1.23 9.27 -1.59
CA LEU A 23 2.57 8.66 -1.51
C LEU A 23 3.67 9.70 -1.27
N ASP A 24 3.42 10.97 -1.58
CA ASP A 24 4.33 12.11 -1.45
C ASP A 24 4.09 12.88 -0.14
N ILE A 25 3.98 12.17 0.98
CA ILE A 25 3.88 12.81 2.30
C ILE A 25 5.20 13.47 2.70
N PRO A 26 5.17 14.58 3.47
CA PRO A 26 6.37 15.17 4.04
C PRO A 26 7.13 14.15 4.90
N GLU A 27 8.47 14.16 4.85
CA GLU A 27 9.30 13.18 5.59
C GLU A 27 9.02 13.18 7.10
N ASP A 28 8.71 14.34 7.68
CA ASP A 28 8.37 14.48 9.10
C ASP A 28 7.19 13.59 9.51
N MET A 29 6.28 13.31 8.58
CA MET A 29 5.08 12.52 8.82
C MET A 29 5.37 11.02 8.98
N HIS A 30 6.55 10.53 8.58
CA HIS A 30 6.97 9.15 8.86
C HIS A 30 7.11 8.86 10.36
N THR A 31 7.27 9.90 11.19
CA THR A 31 7.36 9.77 12.65
C THR A 31 6.00 9.90 13.36
N ALA A 32 4.92 10.15 12.60
CA ALA A 32 3.58 10.29 13.14
C ALA A 32 3.10 9.00 13.82
N ARG A 33 2.25 9.14 14.83
CA ARG A 33 1.69 8.00 15.57
C ARG A 33 0.32 7.64 15.02
N LEU A 34 0.19 6.39 14.63
CA LEU A 34 -1.09 5.81 14.22
C LEU A 34 -1.99 5.59 15.44
N THR A 35 -3.28 5.88 15.23
CA THR A 35 -4.35 5.46 16.12
C THR A 35 -4.44 3.92 16.17
N SER A 36 -5.13 3.41 17.18
CA SER A 36 -5.32 1.96 17.33
C SER A 36 -6.05 1.36 16.12
N SER A 37 -7.10 2.02 15.60
CA SER A 37 -7.87 1.51 14.45
C SER A 37 -7.04 1.44 13.17
N GLU A 38 -6.25 2.47 12.89
CA GLU A 38 -5.31 2.51 11.75
C GLU A 38 -4.29 1.38 11.82
N ARG A 39 -3.73 1.13 13.00
CA ARG A 39 -2.77 0.04 13.22
C ARG A 39 -3.38 -1.32 12.94
N HIS A 40 -4.59 -1.59 13.44
CA HIS A 40 -5.28 -2.86 13.18
C HIS A 40 -5.53 -3.06 11.68
N ARG A 41 -5.97 -2.02 10.97
CA ARG A 41 -6.18 -2.07 9.52
C ARG A 41 -4.90 -2.40 8.75
N ILE A 42 -3.78 -1.78 9.12
CA ILE A 42 -2.49 -2.07 8.47
C ILE A 42 -2.06 -3.51 8.73
N VAL A 43 -2.14 -3.96 9.99
CA VAL A 43 -1.76 -5.33 10.36
C VAL A 43 -2.60 -6.35 9.61
N GLU A 44 -3.92 -6.16 9.53
CA GLU A 44 -4.82 -7.02 8.75
C GLU A 44 -4.37 -7.13 7.28
N ARG A 45 -4.05 -5.99 6.65
CA ARG A 45 -3.61 -5.96 5.26
C ARG A 45 -2.25 -6.63 5.06
N VAL A 46 -1.31 -6.45 5.98
CA VAL A 46 -0.01 -7.13 5.94
C VAL A 46 -0.20 -8.64 6.06
N ILE A 47 -1.04 -9.10 6.98
CA ILE A 47 -1.35 -10.53 7.15
C ILE A 47 -1.93 -11.11 5.87
N ARG A 48 -2.91 -10.41 5.25
CA ARG A 48 -3.49 -10.83 3.97
C ARG A 48 -2.45 -10.87 2.86
N ARG A 49 -1.63 -9.82 2.73
CA ARG A 49 -0.55 -9.73 1.73
C ARG A 49 0.42 -10.91 1.80
N VAL A 50 0.81 -11.32 3.01
CA VAL A 50 1.78 -12.40 3.25
C VAL A 50 1.14 -13.78 3.07
N ASN A 51 -0.03 -14.00 3.66
CA ASN A 51 -0.68 -15.31 3.65
C ASN A 51 -1.34 -15.63 2.32
N GLU A 52 -2.08 -14.67 1.75
CA GLU A 52 -2.81 -14.83 0.49
C GLU A 52 -1.92 -14.54 -0.73
N ARG A 53 -0.72 -13.97 -0.53
CA ARG A 53 0.24 -13.58 -1.59
C ARG A 53 -0.35 -12.66 -2.65
N ILE A 54 -1.40 -11.91 -2.29
CA ILE A 54 -2.09 -10.97 -3.18
C ILE A 54 -1.23 -9.72 -3.38
N PRO A 55 -1.03 -9.23 -4.62
CA PRO A 55 -0.37 -7.95 -4.86
C PRO A 55 -0.94 -6.80 -4.03
N VAL A 56 -0.07 -5.90 -3.53
CA VAL A 56 -0.49 -4.72 -2.74
C VAL A 56 -1.53 -3.88 -3.47
N ALA A 57 -1.39 -3.77 -4.79
CA ALA A 57 -2.29 -2.98 -5.63
C ALA A 57 -3.76 -3.46 -5.55
N TYR A 58 -4.01 -4.77 -5.44
CA TYR A 58 -5.37 -5.29 -5.25
C TYR A 58 -5.90 -5.08 -3.83
N LEU A 59 -5.02 -5.03 -2.83
CA LEU A 59 -5.43 -4.73 -1.46
C LEU A 59 -5.83 -3.27 -1.30
N THR A 60 -5.14 -2.35 -1.97
CA THR A 60 -5.41 -0.90 -1.92
C THR A 60 -6.36 -0.43 -3.02
N ASN A 61 -6.66 -1.29 -4.01
CA ASN A 61 -7.34 -0.97 -5.28
C ASN A 61 -6.66 0.17 -6.05
N LYS A 62 -5.35 0.32 -5.88
CA LYS A 62 -4.56 1.42 -6.43
C LYS A 62 -3.25 0.89 -7.00
N ALA A 63 -2.95 1.26 -8.24
CA ALA A 63 -1.66 1.01 -8.88
C ALA A 63 -1.10 2.31 -9.45
N TRP A 64 0.22 2.45 -9.42
CA TRP A 64 0.92 3.57 -10.04
C TRP A 64 1.62 3.10 -11.29
N PHE A 65 1.35 3.78 -12.41
CA PHE A 65 2.00 3.54 -13.69
C PHE A 65 2.36 4.86 -14.34
N CYS A 66 3.63 5.04 -14.71
CA CYS A 66 4.15 6.29 -15.27
C CYS A 66 3.79 7.55 -14.46
N GLY A 67 3.81 7.44 -13.12
CA GLY A 67 3.48 8.56 -12.22
C GLY A 67 1.99 8.88 -12.08
N MET A 68 1.11 8.10 -12.70
CA MET A 68 -0.34 8.26 -12.61
C MET A 68 -0.94 7.15 -11.75
N GLU A 69 -1.92 7.52 -10.92
CA GLU A 69 -2.70 6.58 -10.10
C GLU A 69 -3.86 6.00 -10.92
N PHE A 70 -3.99 4.68 -10.89
CA PHE A 70 -5.09 3.94 -11.51
C PHE A 70 -5.82 3.12 -10.47
N TYR A 71 -7.15 3.07 -10.62
CA TYR A 71 -7.96 2.09 -9.91
C TYR A 71 -7.70 0.70 -10.50
N VAL A 72 -7.39 -0.27 -9.64
CA VAL A 72 -7.20 -1.67 -10.05
C VAL A 72 -7.97 -2.61 -9.15
N ASP A 73 -8.35 -3.75 -9.70
CA ASP A 73 -8.94 -4.86 -8.95
C ASP A 73 -8.47 -6.19 -9.55
N GLU A 74 -8.95 -7.30 -9.01
CA GLU A 74 -8.55 -8.67 -9.38
C GLU A 74 -8.80 -9.02 -10.87
N ARG A 75 -9.50 -8.16 -11.64
CA ARG A 75 -9.77 -8.35 -13.07
C ARG A 75 -8.66 -7.82 -13.97
N VAL A 76 -7.72 -7.03 -13.44
CA VAL A 76 -6.65 -6.37 -14.19
C VAL A 76 -5.31 -7.02 -13.81
N LEU A 77 -4.43 -7.25 -14.78
CA LEU A 77 -3.08 -7.75 -14.48
C LEU A 77 -2.19 -6.60 -13.98
N VAL A 78 -1.53 -6.79 -12.84
CA VAL A 78 -0.43 -5.95 -12.31
C VAL A 78 0.91 -6.67 -12.34
#